data_AF-A0A2C5Y0G5-F1
#
_entry.id   AF-A0A2C5Y0G5-F1
#
_cell.length_a   1.000
_cell.length_b   1.000
_cell.length_c   1.000
_cell.angle_alpha   90.00
_cell.angle_beta   90.00
_cell.angle_gamma   90.00
#
_symmetry.space_group_name_H-M   'P 1'
#
loop_
_entity.id
_entity.type
_entity.pdbx_description
1 polymer ?
#
loop_
_entity_poly.entity_id
_entity_poly.type
_entity_poly.pdbx_seq_one_letter_code
_entity_poly.pdbx_strand_id
1 'polypeptide(L)'
;MKTRIKLYEQVLEMACQAYFESNHRETQKYCDEALHLDPDSFWGLVHRGKVLLKKEDFEAAIGTLNKAAEKRPDKQDKVNSLLEKAQVLLRRSKTKDYYKVLGVDRDANSRQIKLAYLKASKQHHPDKAAKQGISKEDAEKKMASVNEAYEVLSDPELRARFDSGDDPNSQERPNPFQGSPFGGNPFHMFHQQGGGGQQAHFKFHFGGGGEGPFGF
;
A
#
# COMPACT_ATOMS: atom_id res chain seq x y z
N MET A 1 -39.64 14.41 30.88
CA MET A 1 -38.29 13.80 30.93
C MET A 1 -37.62 13.66 29.55
N LYS A 2 -38.31 13.25 28.48
CA LYS A 2 -37.72 13.07 27.13
C LYS A 2 -37.05 14.33 26.51
N THR A 3 -37.54 15.54 26.80
CA THR A 3 -37.02 16.78 26.22
C THR A 3 -35.65 17.21 26.76
N ARG A 4 -35.35 16.91 28.04
CA ARG A 4 -34.05 17.27 28.66
C ARG A 4 -32.90 16.42 28.12
N ILE A 5 -33.18 15.16 27.78
CA ILE A 5 -32.21 14.24 27.19
C ILE A 5 -31.83 14.69 25.78
N LYS A 6 -32.79 15.13 24.97
CA LYS A 6 -32.54 15.64 23.60
C LYS A 6 -31.63 16.86 23.54
N LEU A 7 -31.80 17.82 24.46
CA LEU A 7 -30.92 19.00 24.51
C LEU A 7 -29.49 18.59 24.87
N TYR A 8 -29.34 17.65 25.80
CA TYR A 8 -28.03 17.15 26.21
C TYR A 8 -27.33 16.39 25.07
N GLU A 9 -28.05 15.51 24.37
CA GLU A 9 -27.56 14.82 23.16
C GLU A 9 -27.08 15.82 22.10
N GLN A 10 -27.85 16.87 21.83
CA GLN A 10 -27.47 17.91 20.86
C GLN A 10 -26.21 18.67 21.28
N VAL A 11 -26.10 19.03 22.56
CA VAL A 11 -24.91 19.71 23.09
C VAL A 11 -23.67 18.81 22.97
N LEU A 12 -23.79 17.53 23.26
CA LEU A 12 -22.69 16.59 23.14
C LEU A 12 -22.31 16.31 21.68
N GLU A 13 -23.27 16.23 20.76
CA GLU A 13 -22.98 16.10 19.33
C GLU A 13 -22.22 17.34 18.82
N MET A 14 -22.64 18.56 19.22
CA MET A 14 -21.94 19.80 18.88
C MET A 14 -20.55 19.87 19.53
N ALA A 15 -20.41 19.40 20.77
CA ALA A 15 -19.12 19.32 21.44
C ALA A 15 -18.19 18.34 20.72
N CYS A 16 -18.64 17.12 20.42
CA CYS A 16 -17.85 16.15 19.66
C CYS A 16 -17.44 16.73 18.31
N GLN A 17 -18.34 17.42 17.58
CA GLN A 17 -18.00 18.13 16.35
C GLN A 17 -16.86 19.13 16.56
N ALA A 18 -17.04 20.09 17.46
CA ALA A 18 -16.11 21.18 17.66
C ALA A 18 -14.72 20.69 18.07
N TYR A 19 -14.67 19.70 18.96
CA TYR A 19 -13.42 19.11 19.43
C TYR A 19 -12.74 18.25 18.35
N PHE A 20 -13.53 17.50 17.57
CA PHE A 20 -13.01 16.72 16.45
C PHE A 20 -12.40 17.60 15.36
N GLU A 21 -13.08 18.68 14.96
CA GLU A 21 -12.62 19.60 13.91
C GLU A 21 -11.38 20.39 14.36
N SER A 22 -11.28 20.72 15.64
CA SER A 22 -10.10 21.39 16.23
C SER A 22 -8.95 20.44 16.58
N ASN A 23 -9.09 19.12 16.34
CA ASN A 23 -8.15 18.09 16.78
C ASN A 23 -7.77 18.19 18.26
N HIS A 24 -8.72 18.56 19.12
CA HIS A 24 -8.46 18.80 20.54
C HIS A 24 -8.21 17.50 21.31
N ARG A 25 -7.39 17.54 22.36
CA ARG A 25 -7.04 16.37 23.19
C ARG A 25 -8.24 15.68 23.85
N GLU A 26 -9.31 16.43 24.11
CA GLU A 26 -10.54 15.92 24.73
C GLU A 26 -11.57 15.38 23.73
N THR A 27 -11.23 15.29 22.43
CA THR A 27 -12.15 14.76 21.40
C THR A 27 -12.73 13.41 21.81
N GLN A 28 -11.88 12.50 22.31
CA GLN A 28 -12.32 11.17 22.71
C GLN A 28 -13.39 11.21 23.80
N LYS A 29 -13.23 12.06 24.81
CA LYS A 29 -14.17 12.18 25.92
C LYS A 29 -15.58 12.50 25.44
N TYR A 30 -15.72 13.57 24.64
CA TYR A 30 -17.04 14.02 24.19
C TYR A 30 -17.64 13.12 23.11
N CYS A 31 -16.82 12.55 22.23
CA CYS A 31 -17.29 11.66 21.18
C CYS A 31 -17.68 10.27 21.71
N ASP A 32 -16.99 9.74 22.71
CA ASP A 32 -17.38 8.50 23.38
C ASP A 32 -18.69 8.69 24.16
N GLU A 33 -18.86 9.85 24.82
CA GLU A 33 -20.09 10.19 25.52
C GLU A 33 -21.27 10.39 24.54
N ALA A 34 -21.04 11.06 23.40
CA ALA A 34 -22.04 11.19 22.34
C ALA A 34 -22.48 9.81 21.80
N LEU A 35 -21.53 8.89 21.56
CA LEU A 35 -21.85 7.51 21.14
C LEU A 35 -22.59 6.70 22.20
N HIS A 36 -22.35 6.97 23.49
CA HIS A 36 -23.02 6.28 24.57
C HIS A 36 -24.51 6.65 24.65
N LEU A 37 -24.82 7.93 24.41
CA LEU A 37 -26.20 8.42 24.39
C LEU A 37 -26.90 8.11 23.06
N ASP A 38 -26.20 8.32 21.95
CA ASP A 38 -26.67 8.05 20.60
C ASP A 38 -25.66 7.15 19.86
N PRO A 39 -25.92 5.84 19.75
CA PRO A 39 -25.08 4.91 18.99
C PRO A 39 -24.98 5.24 17.49
N ASP A 40 -25.81 6.16 16.99
CA ASP A 40 -25.83 6.68 15.63
C ASP A 40 -25.26 8.11 15.51
N SER A 41 -24.66 8.65 16.59
CA SER A 41 -23.96 9.94 16.59
C SER A 41 -22.94 10.00 15.45
N PHE A 42 -23.09 10.98 14.56
CA PHE A 42 -22.28 11.07 13.35
C PHE A 42 -20.81 11.33 13.70
N TRP A 43 -20.53 12.38 14.47
CA TRP A 43 -19.16 12.72 14.82
C TRP A 43 -18.53 11.69 15.76
N GLY A 44 -19.34 11.06 16.61
CA GLY A 44 -18.95 9.91 17.39
C GLY A 44 -18.44 8.76 16.53
N LEU A 45 -19.24 8.34 15.53
CA LEU A 45 -18.86 7.27 14.60
C LEU A 45 -17.62 7.64 13.78
N VAL A 46 -17.53 8.88 13.29
CA VAL A 46 -16.34 9.34 12.54
C VAL A 46 -15.08 9.31 13.42
N HIS A 47 -15.18 9.75 14.68
CA HIS A 47 -14.08 9.67 15.63
C HIS A 47 -13.66 8.22 15.88
N ARG A 48 -14.63 7.33 16.16
CA ARG A 48 -14.38 5.90 16.35
C ARG A 48 -13.71 5.27 15.13
N GLY A 49 -14.14 5.62 13.92
CA GLY A 49 -13.50 5.20 12.68
C GLY A 49 -12.01 5.62 12.61
N LYS A 50 -11.68 6.87 12.97
CA LYS A 50 -10.27 7.32 13.07
C LYS A 50 -9.48 6.54 14.13
N VAL A 51 -10.09 6.22 15.27
CA VAL A 51 -9.43 5.42 16.33
C VAL A 51 -9.17 4.00 15.84
N LEU A 52 -10.12 3.36 15.14
CA LEU A 52 -9.96 2.02 14.57
C LEU A 52 -8.85 2.00 13.50
N LEU A 53 -8.78 3.02 12.65
CA LEU A 53 -7.66 3.19 11.70
C LEU A 53 -6.30 3.22 12.38
N LYS A 54 -6.18 3.91 13.52
CA LYS A 54 -4.92 3.96 14.30
C LYS A 54 -4.59 2.63 14.97
N LYS A 55 -5.60 1.81 15.24
CA LYS A 55 -5.45 0.44 15.80
C LYS A 55 -5.25 -0.63 14.71
N GLU A 56 -5.18 -0.21 13.44
CA GLU A 56 -5.07 -1.09 12.27
C GLU A 56 -6.26 -2.06 12.08
N ASP A 57 -7.39 -1.79 12.72
CA ASP A 57 -8.63 -2.54 12.55
C ASP A 57 -9.43 -1.93 11.39
N PHE A 58 -8.95 -2.17 10.17
CA PHE A 58 -9.45 -1.49 8.98
C PHE A 58 -10.87 -1.92 8.59
N GLU A 59 -11.25 -3.18 8.82
CA GLU A 59 -12.59 -3.69 8.49
C GLU A 59 -13.65 -3.06 9.41
N ALA A 60 -13.39 -3.01 10.72
CA ALA A 60 -14.27 -2.32 11.66
C ALA A 60 -14.32 -0.81 11.37
N ALA A 61 -13.19 -0.20 10.97
CA ALA A 61 -13.15 1.21 10.60
C ALA A 61 -14.08 1.50 9.41
N ILE A 62 -14.00 0.69 8.34
CA ILE A 62 -14.87 0.84 7.15
C ILE A 62 -16.35 0.69 7.53
N GLY A 63 -16.70 -0.35 8.30
CA GLY A 63 -18.08 -0.56 8.74
C GLY A 63 -18.62 0.61 9.57
N THR A 64 -17.81 1.14 10.50
CA THR A 64 -18.17 2.29 11.34
C THR A 64 -18.35 3.57 10.52
N LEU A 65 -17.46 3.81 9.56
CA LEU A 65 -17.52 5.00 8.69
C LEU A 65 -18.69 4.93 7.70
N ASN A 66 -18.98 3.76 7.12
CA ASN A 66 -20.18 3.56 6.28
C ASN A 66 -21.45 3.82 7.08
N LYS A 67 -21.53 3.33 8.33
CA LYS A 67 -22.65 3.65 9.22
C LYS A 67 -22.80 5.16 9.42
N ALA A 68 -21.70 5.90 9.63
CA ALA A 68 -21.75 7.36 9.78
C ALA A 68 -22.29 8.04 8.51
N ALA A 69 -21.80 7.61 7.34
CA ALA A 69 -22.23 8.05 6.02
C ALA A 69 -23.73 7.85 5.78
N GLU A 70 -24.26 6.66 6.10
CA GLU A 70 -25.68 6.33 5.97
C GLU A 70 -26.57 7.21 6.86
N LYS A 71 -26.12 7.53 8.08
CA LYS A 71 -26.89 8.34 9.04
C LYS A 71 -26.91 9.82 8.69
N ARG A 72 -25.87 10.33 8.02
CA ARG A 72 -25.77 11.73 7.57
C ARG A 72 -25.24 11.83 6.14
N PRO A 73 -26.10 11.56 5.14
CA PRO A 73 -25.72 11.70 3.73
C PRO A 73 -25.29 13.14 3.37
N ASP A 74 -25.80 14.14 4.11
CA ASP A 74 -25.44 15.55 3.96
C ASP A 74 -23.99 15.87 4.37
N LYS A 75 -23.31 14.97 5.09
CA LYS A 75 -21.93 15.14 5.58
C LYS A 75 -20.96 14.06 5.04
N GLN A 76 -21.33 13.42 3.93
CA GLN A 76 -20.56 12.34 3.32
C GLN A 76 -19.10 12.74 3.01
N ASP A 77 -18.89 14.00 2.63
CA ASP A 77 -17.59 14.61 2.36
C ASP A 77 -16.61 14.46 3.54
N LYS A 78 -17.10 14.51 4.78
CA LYS A 78 -16.28 14.34 5.99
C LYS A 78 -15.79 12.91 6.20
N VAL A 79 -16.44 11.94 5.56
CA VAL A 79 -16.19 10.51 5.73
C VAL A 79 -15.37 9.95 4.56
N ASN A 80 -15.60 10.45 3.34
CA ASN A 80 -15.01 9.91 2.09
C ASN A 80 -13.49 9.74 2.16
N SER A 81 -12.76 10.75 2.61
CA SER A 81 -11.29 10.67 2.72
C SER A 81 -10.84 9.60 3.73
N LEU A 82 -11.60 9.40 4.81
CA LEU A 82 -11.30 8.35 5.80
C LEU A 82 -11.65 6.96 5.27
N LEU A 83 -12.75 6.82 4.54
CA LEU A 83 -13.15 5.56 3.90
C LEU A 83 -12.15 5.13 2.83
N GLU A 84 -11.75 6.05 1.95
CA GLU A 84 -10.73 5.81 0.94
C GLU A 84 -9.43 5.35 1.62
N LYS A 85 -8.97 6.11 2.63
CA LYS A 85 -7.79 5.73 3.41
C LYS A 85 -7.93 4.34 4.04
N ALA A 86 -9.08 4.03 4.63
CA ALA A 86 -9.33 2.73 5.26
C ALA A 86 -9.28 1.58 4.24
N GLN A 87 -9.90 1.76 3.07
CA GLN A 87 -9.90 0.77 1.99
C GLN A 87 -8.51 0.55 1.40
N VAL A 88 -7.73 1.61 1.22
CA VAL A 88 -6.34 1.52 0.77
C VAL A 88 -5.49 0.76 1.79
N LEU A 89 -5.61 1.10 3.07
CA LEU A 89 -4.88 0.42 4.14
C LEU A 89 -5.27 -1.05 4.28
N LEU A 90 -6.56 -1.38 4.17
CA LEU A 90 -7.05 -2.77 4.17
C LEU A 90 -6.50 -3.57 2.98
N ARG A 91 -6.46 -2.97 1.79
CA ARG A 91 -5.88 -3.62 0.61
C ARG A 91 -4.38 -3.86 0.81
N ARG A 92 -3.66 -2.82 1.27
CA ARG A 92 -2.23 -2.92 1.58
C ARG A 92 -1.90 -3.95 2.66
N SER A 93 -2.79 -4.17 3.64
CA SER A 93 -2.58 -5.19 4.68
C SER A 93 -2.78 -6.62 4.16
N LYS A 94 -3.51 -6.78 3.04
CA LYS A 94 -3.77 -8.08 2.40
C LYS A 94 -2.79 -8.39 1.26
N THR A 95 -2.14 -7.37 0.68
CA THR A 95 -1.15 -7.54 -0.39
C THR A 95 0.28 -7.72 0.14
N LYS A 96 1.17 -8.26 -0.71
CA LYS A 96 2.60 -8.37 -0.39
C LYS A 96 3.21 -6.98 -0.21
N ASP A 97 4.07 -6.81 0.78
CA ASP A 97 4.78 -5.55 1.00
C ASP A 97 6.14 -5.55 0.28
N TYR A 98 6.17 -5.04 -0.96
CA TYR A 98 7.38 -4.96 -1.78
C TYR A 98 8.51 -4.16 -1.13
N TYR A 99 8.18 -3.14 -0.32
CA TYR A 99 9.19 -2.36 0.40
C TYR A 99 9.88 -3.22 1.46
N LYS A 100 9.12 -4.05 2.20
CA LYS A 100 9.67 -5.03 3.13
C LYS A 100 10.48 -6.11 2.42
N VAL A 101 10.06 -6.55 1.24
CA VAL A 101 10.79 -7.54 0.43
C VAL A 101 12.19 -7.01 0.04
N LEU A 102 12.29 -5.75 -0.37
CA LEU A 102 13.58 -5.11 -0.66
C LEU A 102 14.32 -4.64 0.61
N GLY A 103 13.65 -4.60 1.76
CA GLY A 103 14.22 -4.12 3.02
C GLY A 103 14.50 -2.61 3.02
N VAL A 104 13.59 -1.84 2.42
CA VAL A 104 13.67 -0.36 2.37
C VAL A 104 12.42 0.26 2.96
N ASP A 105 12.54 1.51 3.40
CA ASP A 105 11.39 2.30 3.84
C ASP A 105 10.52 2.74 2.66
N ARG A 106 9.26 3.06 2.94
CA ARG A 106 8.29 3.47 1.90
C ARG A 106 8.61 4.83 1.26
N ASP A 107 9.37 5.67 1.95
CA ASP A 107 9.89 6.95 1.45
C ASP A 107 11.20 6.79 0.66
N ALA A 108 11.68 5.56 0.48
CA ALA A 108 12.92 5.30 -0.25
C ALA A 108 12.88 5.88 -1.67
N ASN A 109 13.94 6.58 -2.05
CA ASN A 109 14.10 7.08 -3.41
C ASN A 109 14.52 5.98 -4.38
N SER A 110 14.42 6.23 -5.69
CA SER A 110 14.73 5.25 -6.74
C SER A 110 16.16 4.70 -6.65
N ARG A 111 17.12 5.50 -6.14
CA ARG A 111 18.50 5.05 -5.93
C ARG A 111 18.60 4.04 -4.78
N GLN A 112 17.91 4.29 -3.67
CA GLN A 112 17.85 3.36 -2.53
C GLN A 112 17.19 2.03 -2.94
N ILE A 113 16.08 2.10 -3.69
CA ILE A 113 15.39 0.92 -4.23
C ILE A 113 16.32 0.10 -5.12
N LYS A 114 17.04 0.75 -6.05
CA LYS A 114 18.01 0.08 -6.93
C LYS A 114 19.17 -0.54 -6.17
N LEU A 115 19.72 0.15 -5.17
CA LEU A 115 20.80 -0.39 -4.34
C LEU A 115 20.34 -1.59 -3.51
N ALA A 116 19.13 -1.53 -2.96
CA ALA A 116 18.54 -2.62 -2.20
C ALA A 116 18.31 -3.86 -3.08
N TYR A 117 17.78 -3.67 -4.29
CA TYR A 117 17.66 -4.74 -5.29
C TYR A 117 19.01 -5.40 -5.57
N LEU A 118 20.03 -4.63 -5.93
CA LEU A 118 21.37 -5.18 -6.22
C LEU A 118 21.96 -5.94 -5.02
N LYS A 119 21.71 -5.49 -3.80
CA LYS A 119 22.14 -6.16 -2.58
C LYS A 119 21.40 -7.49 -2.39
N ALA A 120 20.07 -7.48 -2.52
CA ALA A 120 19.23 -8.65 -2.36
C ALA A 120 19.51 -9.71 -3.45
N SER A 121 19.66 -9.30 -4.72
CA SER A 121 20.00 -10.20 -5.82
C SER A 121 21.37 -10.86 -5.63
N LYS A 122 22.36 -10.13 -5.10
CA LYS A 122 23.67 -10.73 -4.78
C LYS A 122 23.58 -11.73 -3.64
N GLN A 123 22.69 -11.53 -2.67
CA GLN A 123 22.49 -12.45 -1.54
C GLN A 123 21.80 -13.75 -1.97
N HIS A 124 20.80 -13.64 -2.86
CA HIS A 124 20.02 -14.80 -3.32
C HIS A 124 20.55 -15.43 -4.62
N HIS A 125 21.67 -14.96 -5.15
CA HIS A 125 22.32 -15.60 -6.31
C HIS A 125 22.74 -17.04 -5.95
N PRO A 126 22.54 -18.05 -6.83
CA PRO A 126 22.77 -19.47 -6.51
C PRO A 126 24.18 -19.76 -5.96
N ASP A 127 25.21 -19.09 -6.49
CA ASP A 127 26.60 -19.23 -5.97
C ASP A 127 26.75 -18.78 -4.51
N LYS A 128 26.06 -17.69 -4.10
CA LYS A 128 26.15 -17.16 -2.74
C LYS A 128 25.16 -17.83 -1.79
N ALA A 129 23.97 -18.16 -2.27
CA ALA A 129 22.95 -18.87 -1.51
C ALA A 129 23.44 -20.27 -1.08
N ALA A 130 24.13 -21.00 -1.97
CA ALA A 130 24.74 -22.28 -1.65
C ALA A 130 25.79 -22.15 -0.51
N LYS A 131 26.61 -21.08 -0.54
CA LYS A 131 27.59 -20.77 0.52
C LYS A 131 26.93 -20.40 1.86
N GLN A 132 25.67 -19.99 1.85
CA GLN A 132 24.89 -19.60 3.04
C GLN A 132 23.99 -20.74 3.55
N GLY A 133 24.06 -21.94 2.96
CA GLY A 133 23.21 -23.07 3.34
C GLY A 133 21.73 -22.89 2.98
N ILE A 134 21.42 -21.95 2.09
CA ILE A 134 20.06 -21.73 1.58
C ILE A 134 19.81 -22.74 0.45
N SER A 135 18.68 -23.45 0.48
CA SER A 135 18.31 -24.36 -0.61
C SER A 135 18.16 -23.58 -1.92
N LYS A 136 18.44 -24.24 -3.05
CA LYS A 136 18.26 -23.63 -4.38
C LYS A 136 16.82 -23.13 -4.57
N GLU A 137 15.84 -23.91 -4.13
CA GLU A 137 14.43 -23.58 -4.23
C GLU A 137 14.06 -22.33 -3.40
N ASP A 138 14.56 -22.22 -2.17
CA ASP A 138 14.30 -21.04 -1.32
C ASP A 138 14.98 -19.79 -1.86
N ALA A 139 16.17 -19.93 -2.44
CA ALA A 139 16.88 -18.84 -3.09
C ALA A 139 16.13 -18.34 -4.34
N GLU A 140 15.59 -19.26 -5.15
CA GLU A 140 14.77 -18.95 -6.32
C GLU A 140 13.47 -18.25 -5.92
N LYS A 141 12.76 -18.74 -4.90
CA LYS A 141 11.53 -18.10 -4.37
C LYS A 141 11.81 -16.68 -3.89
N LYS A 142 12.87 -16.47 -3.09
CA LYS A 142 13.25 -15.13 -2.62
C LYS A 142 13.66 -14.22 -3.76
N MET A 143 14.43 -14.73 -4.73
CA MET A 143 14.82 -13.97 -5.91
C MET A 143 13.60 -13.55 -6.74
N ALA A 144 12.62 -14.44 -6.91
CA ALA A 144 11.37 -14.12 -7.60
C ALA A 144 10.64 -12.96 -6.90
N SER A 145 10.50 -13.01 -5.57
CA SER A 145 9.89 -11.90 -4.81
C SER A 145 10.68 -10.60 -4.91
N VAL A 146 12.02 -10.65 -4.90
CA VAL A 146 12.89 -9.46 -5.05
C VAL A 146 12.75 -8.84 -6.44
N ASN A 147 12.65 -9.67 -7.48
CA ASN A 147 12.42 -9.20 -8.84
C ASN A 147 11.03 -8.56 -8.99
N GLU A 148 9.98 -9.23 -8.49
CA GLU A 148 8.60 -8.73 -8.45
C GLU A 148 8.53 -7.37 -7.74
N ALA A 149 9.19 -7.25 -6.59
CA ALA A 149 9.24 -6.00 -5.83
C ALA A 149 9.96 -4.88 -6.58
N TYR A 150 11.08 -5.19 -7.24
CA TYR A 150 11.84 -4.20 -8.00
C TYR A 150 11.10 -3.73 -9.25
N GLU A 151 10.41 -4.63 -9.96
CA GLU A 151 9.59 -4.30 -11.12
C GLU A 151 8.53 -3.24 -10.77
N VAL A 152 7.82 -3.44 -9.66
CA VAL A 152 6.78 -2.50 -9.20
C VAL A 152 7.36 -1.21 -8.64
N LEU A 153 8.42 -1.28 -7.83
CA LEU A 153 8.92 -0.11 -7.10
C LEU A 153 9.90 0.76 -7.91
N SER A 154 10.52 0.22 -8.96
CA SER A 154 11.46 0.97 -9.80
C SER A 154 10.76 1.89 -10.81
N ASP A 155 9.54 1.54 -11.23
CA ASP A 155 8.72 2.35 -12.11
C ASP A 155 7.84 3.31 -11.30
N PRO A 156 7.89 4.64 -11.55
CA PRO A 156 7.12 5.62 -10.78
C PRO A 156 5.60 5.44 -10.87
N GLU A 157 5.09 4.98 -12.02
CA GLU A 157 3.64 4.80 -12.24
C GLU A 157 3.14 3.55 -11.51
N LEU A 158 3.84 2.43 -11.66
CA LEU A 158 3.52 1.18 -10.95
C LEU A 158 3.65 1.36 -9.43
N ARG A 159 4.67 2.09 -8.97
CA ARG A 159 4.84 2.42 -7.56
C ARG A 159 3.66 3.25 -7.03
N ALA A 160 3.23 4.27 -7.77
CA ALA A 160 2.10 5.11 -7.38
C ALA A 160 0.79 4.30 -7.30
N ARG A 161 0.57 3.36 -8.22
CA ARG A 161 -0.58 2.42 -8.19
C ARG A 161 -0.50 1.48 -6.99
N PHE A 162 0.66 0.88 -6.75
CA PHE A 162 0.89 0.03 -5.59
C PHE A 162 0.65 0.79 -4.29
N ASP A 163 1.16 2.02 -4.19
CA ASP A 163 0.92 2.89 -3.05
C ASP A 163 -0.57 3.23 -2.93
N SER A 164 -1.33 3.44 -4.00
CA SER A 164 -2.80 3.62 -3.87
C SER A 164 -3.56 2.34 -3.51
N GLY A 165 -2.86 1.22 -3.26
CA GLY A 165 -3.46 -0.07 -2.90
C GLY A 165 -3.96 -0.86 -4.12
N ASP A 166 -3.45 -0.54 -5.31
CA ASP A 166 -3.63 -1.31 -6.54
C ASP A 166 -2.35 -2.06 -6.87
N ASP A 167 -2.27 -3.34 -6.51
CA ASP A 167 -1.10 -4.18 -6.79
C ASP A 167 -1.20 -4.78 -8.19
N PRO A 168 -0.32 -4.38 -9.14
CA PRO A 168 -0.38 -4.84 -10.53
C PRO A 168 -0.16 -6.35 -10.68
N ASN A 169 0.46 -7.00 -9.68
CA ASN A 169 0.74 -8.44 -9.69
C ASN A 169 -0.22 -9.25 -8.82
N SER A 170 -1.26 -8.62 -8.25
CA SER A 170 -2.25 -9.33 -7.43
C SER A 170 -3.14 -10.26 -8.28
N GLN A 171 -3.28 -11.50 -7.84
CA GLN A 171 -4.11 -12.52 -8.53
C GLN A 171 -5.62 -12.35 -8.27
N GLU A 172 -6.01 -11.48 -7.34
CA GLU A 172 -7.40 -11.32 -6.88
C GLU A 172 -8.25 -10.38 -7.76
N ARG A 173 -7.72 -9.87 -8.88
CA ARG A 173 -8.48 -9.03 -9.82
C ARG A 173 -8.52 -9.62 -11.24
N PRO A 174 -9.71 -9.75 -11.85
CA PRO A 174 -9.81 -9.84 -13.30
C PRO A 174 -9.51 -8.45 -13.85
N ASN A 175 -8.28 -8.21 -14.32
CA ASN A 175 -7.89 -6.94 -14.92
C ASN A 175 -8.67 -6.69 -16.23
N PRO A 176 -9.51 -5.63 -16.34
CA PRO A 176 -10.05 -5.18 -17.64
C PRO A 176 -9.00 -4.49 -18.52
N PHE A 177 -7.78 -4.29 -18.01
CA PHE A 177 -6.61 -3.75 -18.73
C PHE A 177 -5.60 -4.82 -19.15
N GLN A 178 -6.08 -6.02 -19.47
CA GLN A 178 -5.30 -7.06 -20.14
C GLN A 178 -5.06 -6.66 -21.62
N GLY A 179 -4.28 -5.59 -21.81
CA GLY A 179 -3.98 -5.02 -23.12
C GLY A 179 -2.67 -4.22 -23.18
N SER A 180 -1.85 -4.20 -22.11
CA SER A 180 -0.48 -3.67 -22.20
C SER A 180 0.52 -4.77 -22.59
N PRO A 181 1.41 -4.54 -23.58
CA PRO A 181 2.34 -5.56 -24.12
C PRO A 181 3.38 -6.11 -23.13
N PHE A 182 3.42 -5.56 -21.91
CA PHE A 182 4.40 -5.88 -20.88
C PHE A 182 3.81 -6.75 -19.75
N GLY A 183 2.54 -7.13 -19.82
CA GLY A 183 1.85 -7.92 -18.78
C GLY A 183 2.11 -9.43 -18.81
N GLY A 184 3.15 -9.88 -19.52
CA GLY A 184 3.62 -11.26 -19.44
C GLY A 184 4.88 -11.28 -18.60
N ASN A 185 4.83 -11.93 -17.43
CA ASN A 185 5.98 -12.26 -16.58
C ASN A 185 7.24 -12.50 -17.45
N PRO A 186 8.19 -11.54 -17.54
CA PRO A 186 9.41 -11.73 -18.32
C PRO A 186 10.25 -12.90 -17.79
N PHE A 187 10.00 -13.28 -16.53
CA PHE A 187 10.61 -14.43 -15.87
C PHE A 187 9.88 -15.76 -16.06
N HIS A 188 8.60 -15.79 -16.46
CA HIS A 188 7.98 -17.06 -16.91
C HIS A 188 8.56 -17.52 -18.26
N MET A 189 9.06 -16.58 -19.07
CA MET A 189 9.86 -16.90 -20.26
C MET A 189 11.24 -17.49 -19.91
N PHE A 190 11.79 -17.21 -18.73
CA PHE A 190 13.08 -17.75 -18.30
C PHE A 190 13.00 -19.21 -17.82
N HIS A 191 11.85 -19.66 -17.31
CA HIS A 191 11.63 -21.05 -16.88
C HIS A 191 10.97 -21.95 -17.92
N GLN A 192 10.45 -21.39 -19.02
CA GLN A 192 9.91 -22.16 -20.15
C GLN A 192 10.85 -22.15 -21.38
N GLN A 193 12.17 -22.01 -21.18
CA GLN A 193 13.13 -22.15 -22.28
C GLN A 193 14.30 -23.04 -21.89
N GLY A 194 13.98 -24.22 -21.37
CA GLY A 194 14.88 -25.37 -21.35
C GLY A 194 14.75 -26.15 -22.65
N GLY A 195 15.17 -25.58 -23.78
CA GLY A 195 15.23 -26.31 -25.05
C GLY A 195 15.17 -25.41 -26.29
N GLY A 196 16.27 -25.38 -27.06
CA GLY A 196 16.28 -24.88 -28.44
C GLY A 196 16.74 -23.44 -28.58
N GLY A 197 17.94 -23.26 -29.13
CA GLY A 197 18.61 -21.96 -29.23
C GLY A 197 17.91 -20.93 -30.11
N GLN A 198 18.02 -19.67 -29.69
CA GLN A 198 18.10 -18.49 -30.54
C GLN A 198 18.72 -17.37 -29.71
N GLN A 199 19.82 -16.80 -30.21
CA GLN A 199 20.51 -15.66 -29.61
C GLN A 199 19.59 -14.43 -29.61
N ALA A 200 18.98 -14.13 -28.45
CA ALA A 200 18.36 -12.83 -28.22
C ALA A 200 19.44 -11.82 -27.83
N HIS A 201 19.78 -10.92 -28.76
CA HIS A 201 20.69 -9.81 -28.54
C HIS A 201 20.14 -8.84 -27.47
N PHE A 202 20.64 -8.96 -26.24
CA PHE A 202 20.47 -7.92 -25.22
C PHE A 202 21.44 -6.77 -25.51
N LYS A 203 20.93 -5.68 -26.11
CA LYS A 203 21.71 -4.45 -26.31
C LYS A 203 21.62 -3.57 -25.07
N PHE A 204 22.55 -3.77 -24.13
CA PHE A 204 22.77 -2.86 -23.01
C PHE A 204 23.38 -1.56 -23.55
N HIS A 205 22.64 -0.45 -23.48
CA HIS A 205 23.22 0.89 -23.69
C HIS A 205 23.91 1.33 -22.41
N PHE A 206 25.22 1.09 -22.35
CA PHE A 206 26.09 1.68 -21.33
C PHE A 206 26.49 3.08 -21.80
N GLY A 207 25.86 4.11 -21.24
CA GLY A 207 26.24 5.50 -21.46
C GLY A 207 27.46 5.86 -20.61
N GLY A 208 28.65 5.78 -21.21
CA GLY A 208 29.92 6.33 -20.74
C GLY A 208 30.90 6.27 -21.92
N GLY A 209 31.58 7.32 -22.36
CA GLY A 209 32.05 8.51 -21.67
C GLY A 209 33.54 8.59 -21.96
N GLY A 210 33.91 9.39 -22.98
CA GLY A 210 35.25 9.96 -23.21
C GLY A 210 36.41 9.01 -23.49
N GLU A 211 37.02 9.13 -24.67
CA GLU A 211 38.48 9.26 -24.87
C GLU A 211 38.75 9.34 -26.38
N GLY A 212 39.29 10.48 -26.83
CA GLY A 212 39.75 10.67 -28.21
C GLY A 212 41.16 10.11 -28.41
N PRO A 213 41.67 10.10 -29.64
CA PRO A 213 43.11 10.16 -29.85
C PRO A 213 43.50 11.29 -30.81
N PHE A 214 44.45 12.10 -30.35
CA PHE A 214 45.30 12.90 -31.23
C PHE A 214 46.02 11.97 -32.22
N GLY A 215 46.00 12.34 -33.49
CA GLY A 215 46.89 11.79 -34.52
C GLY A 215 48.21 12.53 -34.55
N PHE A 216 49.30 11.78 -34.60
CA PHE A 216 50.47 11.82 -35.49
C PHE A 216 51.61 11.02 -34.86
#